data_AF-A0A829Y7C9-F1
#
_entry.id   AF-A0A829Y7C9-F1
#
_cell.length_a   1.000
_cell.length_b   1.000
_cell.length_c   1.000
_cell.angle_alpha   90.00
_cell.angle_beta   90.00
_cell.angle_gamma   90.00
#
_symmetry.space_group_name_H-M   'P 1'
#
loop_
_entity.id
_entity.type
_entity.pdbx_description
1 polymer ?
#
loop_
_entity_poly.entity_id
_entity_poly.type
_entity_poly.pdbx_seq_one_letter_code
_entity_poly.pdbx_strand_id
1 'polypeptide(L)'
;MTNSYAPEVQCDHSGKWYGNALRFASESEAQKNVRDLASRWTLVHNTRVVPSEDPPNYRWDDTLGLVRITGGDDKHVAPDHTATL
;
A
#
# COMPACT_ATOMS: atom_id res chain seq x y z
N MET A 1 0.34 13.94 15.29
CA MET A 1 1.74 13.40 15.31
C MET A 1 1.82 12.41 14.17
N THR A 2 2.94 12.32 13.44
CA THR A 2 3.07 11.34 12.35
C THR A 2 3.17 9.93 12.92
N ASN A 3 2.20 9.07 12.58
CA ASN A 3 2.16 7.66 12.99
C ASN A 3 2.61 6.71 11.88
N SER A 4 2.45 7.11 10.62
CA SER A 4 2.80 6.31 9.45
C SER A 4 3.04 7.18 8.21
N TYR A 5 3.36 6.52 7.09
CA TYR A 5 3.60 7.14 5.80
C TYR A 5 2.70 6.51 4.73
N ALA A 6 2.09 7.34 3.88
CA ALA A 6 1.20 6.93 2.80
C ALA A 6 1.86 7.21 1.43
N PRO A 7 1.92 6.22 0.52
CA PRO A 7 2.36 6.44 -0.84
C PRO A 7 1.22 7.02 -1.68
N GLU A 8 1.54 7.99 -2.53
CA GLU A 8 0.61 8.60 -3.47
C GLU A 8 1.22 8.70 -4.87
N VAL A 9 0.36 8.61 -5.88
CA VAL A 9 0.73 8.70 -7.29
C VAL A 9 -0.11 9.76 -8.01
N GLN A 10 0.41 10.28 -9.11
CA GLN A 10 -0.41 10.95 -10.12
C GLN A 10 -0.49 10.03 -11.34
N CYS A 11 -1.72 9.80 -11.80
CA CYS A 11 -2.01 8.95 -12.95
C CYS A 11 -2.86 9.67 -14.03
N ASP A 12 -2.97 10.99 -13.95
CA ASP A 12 -3.66 11.83 -14.91
C ASP A 12 -3.03 13.24 -14.97
N HIS A 13 -3.42 14.03 -15.98
CA HIS A 13 -2.92 15.39 -16.16
C HIS A 13 -3.62 16.45 -15.29
N SER A 14 -4.48 16.06 -14.34
CA SER A 14 -5.16 17.02 -13.46
C SER A 14 -4.25 17.56 -12.35
N GLY A 15 -3.11 16.87 -12.10
CA GLY A 15 -2.24 17.17 -10.96
C GLY A 15 -2.77 16.68 -9.62
N LYS A 16 -3.89 15.94 -9.61
CA LYS A 16 -4.43 15.32 -8.42
C LYS A 16 -3.56 14.15 -7.96
N TRP A 17 -3.33 14.08 -6.65
CA TRP A 17 -2.67 12.95 -6.01
C TRP A 17 -3.69 11.91 -5.58
N TYR A 18 -3.37 10.65 -5.85
CA TYR A 18 -4.17 9.48 -5.52
C TYR A 18 -3.39 8.61 -4.56
N GLY A 19 -3.89 8.47 -3.34
CA GLY A 19 -3.36 7.53 -2.35
C GLY A 19 -4.06 6.18 -2.44
N ASN A 20 -3.34 5.15 -2.02
CA ASN A 20 -3.97 3.88 -1.66
C ASN A 20 -4.11 3.82 -0.12
N ALA A 21 -4.94 2.90 0.39
CA ALA A 21 -5.17 2.75 1.82
C ALA A 21 -3.98 2.10 2.58
N LEU A 22 -2.79 2.09 1.99
CA LEU A 22 -1.58 1.51 2.58
C LEU A 22 -0.91 2.54 3.50
N ARG A 23 -0.43 2.07 4.63
CA ARG A 23 0.26 2.85 5.66
C ARG A 23 1.48 2.06 6.11
N PHE A 24 2.64 2.70 6.05
CA PHE A 24 3.93 2.10 6.39
C PHE A 24 4.51 2.77 7.63
N ALA A 25 5.21 2.00 8.45
CA ALA A 25 5.84 2.52 9.66
C ALA A 25 7.00 3.47 9.34
N SER A 26 7.64 3.31 8.17
CA SER A 26 8.73 4.17 7.72
C SER A 26 8.51 4.75 6.33
N GLU A 27 9.07 5.94 6.11
CA GLU A 27 9.09 6.61 4.81
C GLU A 27 9.79 5.75 3.75
N SER A 28 10.87 5.05 4.15
CA SER A 28 11.65 4.17 3.27
C SER A 28 10.81 3.02 2.71
N GLU A 29 10.00 2.36 3.54
CA GLU A 29 9.10 1.29 3.09
C GLU A 29 8.01 1.83 2.15
N ALA A 30 7.41 2.98 2.47
CA ALA A 30 6.44 3.64 1.59
C ALA A 30 7.08 4.02 0.24
N GLN A 31 8.34 4.46 0.26
CA GLN A 31 9.09 4.83 -0.94
C GLN A 31 9.43 3.61 -1.81
N LYS A 32 9.79 2.48 -1.20
CA LYS A 32 9.97 1.21 -1.93
C LYS A 32 8.64 0.76 -2.57
N ASN A 33 7.54 0.85 -1.80
CA ASN A 33 6.21 0.51 -2.30
C ASN A 33 5.77 1.39 -3.47
N VAL A 34 5.91 2.71 -3.38
CA VAL A 34 5.44 3.61 -4.45
C VAL A 34 6.24 3.45 -5.75
N ARG A 35 7.54 3.11 -5.63
CA ARG A 35 8.39 2.79 -6.79
C ARG A 35 7.97 1.49 -7.47
N ASP A 36 7.69 0.44 -6.70
CA ASP A 36 7.14 -0.81 -7.22
C ASP A 36 5.75 -0.61 -7.84
N LEU A 37 4.89 0.21 -7.22
CA LEU A 37 3.58 0.53 -7.77
C LEU A 37 3.71 1.24 -9.13
N ALA A 38 4.59 2.25 -9.22
CA ALA A 38 4.82 3.00 -10.44
C ALA A 38 5.46 2.17 -11.55
N SER A 39 6.31 1.19 -11.22
CA SER A 39 6.92 0.31 -12.24
C SER A 39 5.90 -0.63 -12.90
N ARG A 40 4.82 -0.97 -12.19
CA ARG A 40 3.76 -1.87 -12.67
C ARG A 40 2.64 -1.14 -13.44
N TRP A 41 2.52 0.19 -13.31
CA TRP A 41 1.38 0.96 -13.82
C TRP A 41 1.84 2.05 -14.80
N THR A 42 1.55 1.87 -16.09
CA THR A 42 2.06 2.72 -17.18
C THR A 42 1.54 4.17 -17.20
N LEU A 43 0.43 4.44 -16.52
CA LEU A 43 -0.15 5.79 -16.41
C LEU A 43 0.47 6.64 -15.30
N VAL A 44 1.25 6.04 -14.39
CA VAL A 44 1.88 6.78 -13.29
C VAL A 44 3.02 7.62 -13.85
N HIS A 45 2.96 8.94 -13.65
CA HIS A 45 4.02 9.85 -14.08
C HIS A 45 4.69 10.61 -12.93
N ASN A 46 4.07 10.67 -11.74
CA ASN A 46 4.69 11.22 -10.53
C ASN A 46 4.37 10.36 -9.31
N THR A 47 5.29 10.34 -8.34
CA THR A 47 5.16 9.62 -7.07
C THR A 47 5.57 10.51 -5.91
N ARG A 48 4.96 10.31 -4.74
CA ARG A 48 5.41 10.91 -3.48
C ARG A 48 5.04 10.02 -2.29
N VAL A 49 5.65 10.32 -1.15
CA VAL A 49 5.26 9.78 0.15
C VAL A 49 4.85 10.94 1.04
N VAL A 50 3.76 10.78 1.77
CA VAL A 50 3.23 11.80 2.70
C VAL A 50 3.07 11.23 4.10
N PRO A 51 3.31 12.02 5.16
CA PRO A 51 2.96 11.64 6.54
C PRO A 51 1.46 11.35 6.70
N SER A 52 1.12 10.41 7.58
CA SER A 52 -0.25 10.08 7.96
C SER A 52 -0.36 9.85 9.47
N GLU A 53 -1.55 10.10 10.02
CA GLU A 53 -1.89 9.81 11.41
C GLU A 53 -2.52 8.42 11.58
N ASP A 54 -2.88 7.76 10.48
CA ASP A 54 -3.42 6.40 10.47
C ASP A 54 -2.36 5.39 10.95
N PRO A 55 -2.77 4.28 11.60
CA PRO A 55 -1.83 3.24 11.99
C PRO A 55 -1.22 2.52 10.79
N PRO A 56 0.07 2.10 10.84
CA PRO A 56 0.66 1.22 9.84
C PRO A 56 -0.14 -0.07 9.69
N ASN A 57 -0.36 -0.49 8.45
CA ASN A 57 -1.14 -1.69 8.12
C ASN A 57 -0.43 -2.60 7.09
N TYR A 58 0.69 -2.15 6.53
CA TYR A 58 1.58 -2.89 5.65
C TYR A 58 3.05 -2.61 5.96
N ARG A 59 3.92 -3.55 5.60
CA ARG A 59 5.38 -3.41 5.64
C ARG A 59 5.96 -3.72 4.26
N TRP A 60 7.15 -3.20 3.98
CA TRP A 60 7.89 -3.59 2.78
C TRP A 60 8.94 -4.63 3.15
N ASP A 61 8.87 -5.78 2.49
CA ASP A 61 9.85 -6.85 2.61
C ASP A 61 10.72 -6.87 1.35
N ASP A 62 12.05 -6.87 1.51
CA ASP A 62 12.95 -6.81 0.35
C ASP A 62 12.95 -8.11 -0.48
N THR A 63 12.41 -9.21 0.04
CA THR A 63 12.26 -10.47 -0.70
C THR A 63 10.83 -10.66 -1.23
N LEU A 64 9.83 -10.33 -0.40
CA LEU A 64 8.41 -10.61 -0.71
C LEU A 64 7.65 -9.40 -1.29
N GLY A 65 8.21 -8.20 -1.24
CA GLY A 65 7.54 -6.96 -1.60
C GLY A 65 6.52 -6.52 -0.54
N LEU A 66 5.31 -6.17 -0.97
CA LEU A 66 4.26 -5.66 -0.10
C LEU A 66 3.67 -6.78 0.79
N VAL A 67 3.81 -6.67 2.11
CA VAL A 67 3.28 -7.64 3.08
C VAL A 67 2.32 -6.96 4.05
N ARG A 68 1.13 -7.55 4.24
CA ARG A 68 0.16 -7.05 5.23
C ARG A 68 0.67 -7.33 6.65
N ILE A 69 0.54 -6.33 7.53
CA ILE A 69 0.79 -6.54 8.96
C ILE A 69 -0.44 -7.24 9.53
N THR A 70 -0.32 -8.53 9.84
CA THR A 70 -1.36 -9.29 10.54
C THR A 70 -1.35 -8.88 12.01
N GLY A 71 -2.34 -8.09 12.42
CA GLY A 71 -2.77 -8.07 13.84
C GLY A 71 -3.51 -9.38 14.11
N GLY A 72 -3.34 -9.97 15.29
CA GLY A 72 -3.74 -11.35 15.63
C GLY A 72 -5.23 -11.72 15.61
N ASP A 73 -6.05 -11.14 14.73
CA ASP A 73 -7.48 -11.44 14.57
C ASP A 73 -7.95 -11.43 13.10
N ASP A 74 -7.08 -11.75 12.13
CA ASP A 74 -7.51 -12.04 10.75
C ASP A 74 -8.26 -13.38 10.72
N LYS A 75 -9.55 -13.35 11.09
CA LYS A 75 -10.51 -14.37 10.65
C LYS A 75 -10.83 -14.14 9.18
N HIS A 76 -9.84 -14.35 8.31
CA HIS A 76 -10.12 -14.60 6.90
C HIS A 76 -10.67 -16.03 6.81
N VAL A 77 -11.96 -16.19 7.05
CA VAL A 77 -12.68 -17.41 6.64
C VAL A 77 -12.70 -17.35 5.13
N ALA A 78 -11.83 -18.15 4.49
CA ALA A 78 -11.95 -18.39 3.05
C ALA A 78 -13.37 -18.89 2.78
N PRO A 79 -14.09 -18.36 1.77
CA PRO A 79 -15.37 -18.94 1.39
C PRO A 79 -15.12 -20.40 0.97
N ASP A 80 -15.86 -21.33 1.58
CA ASP A 80 -15.90 -22.69 1.07
C ASP A 80 -16.45 -22.62 -0.37
N HIS A 81 -15.68 -23.14 -1.31
CA HIS A 81 -16.11 -23.31 -2.70
C HIS A 81 -16.55 -24.75 -2.94
N THR A 82 -17.35 -25.31 -2.02
CA THR A 82 -18.03 -26.59 -2.26
C THR A 82 -19.33 -26.31 -3.00
N ALA A 83 -19.21 -26.00 -4.29
CA ALA A 83 -20.34 -26.09 -5.21
C ALA A 83 -20.65 -27.58 -5.41
N THR A 84 -21.73 -28.05 -4.77
CA THR A 84 -22.38 -29.32 -5.09
C THR A 84 -22.90 -29.24 -6.54
N LEU A 85 -22.53 -30.25 -7.34
CA LEU A 85 -23.06 -30.51 -8.69
C LEU A 85 -24.56 -30.81 -8.67
#